data_AF-A0A165RKX0-F1
#
_entry.id   AF-A0A165RKX0-F1
#
_cell.length_a   1.000
_cell.length_b   1.000
_cell.length_c   1.000
_cell.angle_alpha   90.00
_cell.angle_beta   90.00
_cell.angle_gamma   90.00
#
_symmetry.space_group_name_H-M   'P 1'
#
loop_
_entity.id
_entity.type
_entity.pdbx_description
1 polymer ?
#
loop_
_entity_poly.entity_id
_entity_poly.type
_entity_poly.pdbx_seq_one_letter_code
_entity_poly.pdbx_strand_id
1 'polypeptide(L)'
;MAKVKYYYDPEKLAFLKIRPKKFRQLGNILLFLLTAAIFGVMGLFFLINSDILQTPKEKKQAREIAEFKTNYTLLNKKLDLITEVLDELEVRDNDIYRAYFNTAPIPDEQRKSGLGGINRYRAFVGLNNERLLTETNVKMDQLLKQVAIQSQSLDDIIALAKKKEEFLSSIPAIQPVKNEDLKRMASGYGYRSDPFTKIKKFHSGMDFSAEVGTPVYATGNGKVIRANNELSGYGNLIEVDHGYGYLTRYAHLSKYQARAGQAVKRGDIIGYVGSTGRSSGPHLHYEVHYQGNVVNPLNYYYGEISAKEFELLSQEANQENQSLD
;
A
#
# COMPACT_ATOMS: atom_id res chain seq x y z
N MET A 1 -61.80 -65.38 -53.85
CA MET A 1 -63.27 -65.35 -53.71
C MET A 1 -63.63 -64.87 -52.31
N ALA A 2 -64.45 -63.82 -52.16
CA ALA A 2 -64.81 -63.28 -50.85
C ALA A 2 -65.74 -64.24 -50.08
N LYS A 3 -65.38 -64.62 -48.85
CA LYS A 3 -66.22 -65.48 -47.98
C LYS A 3 -67.49 -64.72 -47.59
N VAL A 4 -68.62 -65.10 -48.17
CA VAL A 4 -69.93 -64.52 -47.85
C VAL A 4 -70.51 -65.23 -46.63
N LYS A 5 -70.84 -64.48 -45.57
CA LYS A 5 -71.45 -65.02 -44.35
C LYS A 5 -72.98 -65.02 -44.49
N TYR A 6 -73.61 -66.12 -44.12
CA TYR A 6 -75.06 -66.31 -44.09
C TYR A 6 -75.51 -66.57 -42.64
N TYR A 7 -76.72 -66.16 -42.29
CA TYR A 7 -77.36 -66.62 -41.06
C TYR A 7 -78.65 -67.35 -41.43
N TYR A 8 -79.00 -68.37 -40.64
CA TYR A 8 -80.22 -69.13 -40.83
C TYR A 8 -81.39 -68.37 -40.19
N ASP A 9 -82.41 -68.05 -40.97
CA ASP A 9 -83.64 -67.42 -40.48
C ASP A 9 -84.69 -68.53 -40.22
N PRO A 10 -85.02 -68.86 -38.96
CA PRO A 10 -85.90 -69.98 -38.64
C PRO A 10 -87.34 -69.81 -39.14
N GLU A 11 -87.80 -68.57 -39.34
CA GLU A 11 -89.17 -68.29 -39.81
C GLU A 11 -89.31 -68.45 -41.32
N LYS A 12 -88.22 -68.24 -42.07
CA LYS A 12 -88.20 -68.33 -43.54
C LYS A 12 -87.52 -69.60 -44.06
N LEU A 13 -87.01 -70.44 -43.15
CA LEU A 13 -86.31 -71.71 -43.43
C LEU A 13 -85.20 -71.56 -44.50
N ALA A 14 -84.52 -70.41 -44.52
CA ALA A 14 -83.54 -70.09 -45.57
C ALA A 14 -82.29 -69.40 -45.00
N PHE A 15 -81.14 -69.69 -45.62
CA PHE A 15 -79.89 -69.00 -45.32
C PHE A 15 -79.87 -67.64 -46.03
N LEU A 16 -80.06 -66.57 -45.26
CA LEU A 16 -80.04 -65.20 -45.79
C LEU A 16 -78.63 -64.62 -45.73
N LYS A 17 -78.21 -63.96 -46.83
CA LYS A 17 -76.90 -63.32 -46.95
C LYS A 17 -76.82 -62.13 -45.99
N ILE A 18 -75.84 -62.13 -45.10
CA ILE A 18 -75.56 -60.99 -44.22
C ILE A 18 -75.02 -59.86 -45.10
N ARG A 19 -75.85 -58.85 -45.40
CA ARG A 19 -75.39 -57.60 -46.00
C ARG A 19 -74.85 -56.72 -44.87
N PRO A 20 -73.55 -56.40 -44.83
CA PRO A 20 -73.04 -55.49 -43.81
C PRO A 20 -73.76 -54.14 -43.97
N LYS A 21 -74.40 -53.65 -42.90
CA LYS A 21 -74.96 -52.29 -42.89
C LYS A 21 -73.78 -51.33 -43.05
N LYS A 22 -73.69 -50.62 -44.18
CA LYS A 22 -72.64 -49.63 -44.47
C LYS A 22 -72.45 -48.64 -43.31
N PHE A 23 -73.53 -48.31 -42.61
CA PHE A 23 -73.53 -47.45 -41.42
C PHE A 23 -72.74 -48.01 -40.21
N ARG A 24 -72.76 -49.34 -40.00
CA ARG A 24 -72.00 -49.99 -38.91
C ARG A 24 -70.51 -50.05 -39.23
N GLN A 25 -70.16 -50.21 -40.52
CA GLN A 25 -68.77 -50.09 -40.97
C GLN A 25 -68.25 -48.66 -40.79
N LEU A 26 -69.06 -47.65 -41.12
CA LEU A 26 -68.72 -46.24 -40.89
C LEU A 26 -68.51 -45.93 -39.39
N GLY A 27 -69.40 -46.42 -38.52
CA GLY A 27 -69.29 -46.22 -37.07
C GLY A 27 -68.04 -46.87 -36.46
N ASN A 28 -67.66 -48.07 -36.91
CA ASN A 28 -66.42 -48.71 -36.47
C ASN A 28 -65.17 -47.96 -36.95
N ILE A 29 -65.19 -47.42 -38.17
CA ILE A 29 -64.10 -46.57 -38.69
C ILE A 29 -64.00 -45.30 -37.85
N LEU A 30 -65.13 -44.65 -37.54
CA LEU A 30 -65.16 -43.45 -36.71
C LEU A 30 -64.63 -43.72 -35.28
N LEU A 31 -65.05 -44.82 -34.66
CA LEU A 31 -64.59 -45.23 -33.33
C LEU A 31 -63.08 -45.52 -33.33
N PHE A 32 -62.58 -46.21 -34.36
CA PHE A 32 -61.14 -46.44 -34.53
C PHE A 32 -60.37 -45.12 -34.62
N LEU A 33 -60.83 -44.18 -35.45
CA LEU A 33 -60.20 -42.85 -35.58
C LEU A 33 -60.21 -42.07 -34.26
N LEU A 34 -61.31 -42.11 -33.51
CA LEU A 34 -61.42 -41.45 -32.20
C LEU A 34 -60.46 -42.06 -31.18
N THR A 35 -60.42 -43.39 -31.07
CA THR A 35 -59.50 -44.07 -30.15
C THR A 35 -58.04 -43.82 -30.53
N ALA A 36 -57.69 -43.89 -31.81
CA ALA A 36 -56.35 -43.57 -32.30
C ALA A 36 -55.97 -42.11 -32.00
N ALA A 37 -56.90 -41.17 -32.14
CA ALA A 37 -56.68 -39.77 -31.78
C ALA A 37 -56.43 -39.61 -30.27
N ILE A 38 -57.21 -40.27 -29.41
CA ILE A 38 -57.02 -40.21 -27.95
C ILE A 38 -55.66 -40.80 -27.55
N PHE A 39 -55.30 -41.97 -28.08
CA PHE A 39 -53.98 -42.57 -27.83
C PHE A 39 -52.84 -41.71 -28.37
N GLY A 40 -53.03 -41.06 -29.52
CA GLY A 40 -52.07 -40.11 -30.07
C GLY A 40 -51.86 -38.89 -29.18
N VAL A 41 -52.95 -38.32 -28.64
CA VAL A 41 -52.90 -37.19 -27.70
C VAL A 41 -52.27 -37.60 -26.36
N MET A 42 -52.63 -38.76 -25.81
CA MET A 42 -51.99 -39.29 -24.60
C MET A 42 -50.50 -39.57 -24.81
N GLY A 43 -50.13 -40.15 -25.95
CA GLY A 43 -48.74 -40.40 -26.31
C GLY A 43 -47.93 -39.10 -26.44
N LEU A 44 -48.50 -38.08 -27.11
CA LEU A 44 -47.87 -36.77 -27.21
C LEU A 44 -47.73 -36.08 -25.85
N PHE A 45 -48.77 -36.15 -25.01
CA PHE A 45 -48.74 -35.61 -23.65
C PHE A 45 -47.63 -36.28 -22.82
N PHE A 46 -47.50 -37.60 -22.92
CA PHE A 46 -46.42 -38.35 -22.26
C PHE A 46 -45.03 -37.93 -22.79
N LEU A 47 -44.86 -37.75 -24.10
CA LEU A 47 -43.59 -37.34 -24.69
C LEU A 47 -43.20 -35.89 -24.34
N ILE A 48 -44.15 -34.96 -24.23
CA ILE A 48 -43.88 -33.57 -23.83
C ILE A 48 -43.50 -33.48 -22.35
N ASN A 49 -44.11 -34.30 -21.51
CA ASN A 49 -43.87 -34.28 -20.06
C ASN A 49 -42.76 -35.25 -19.61
N SER A 50 -42.13 -35.98 -20.52
CA SER A 50 -41.04 -36.91 -20.20
C SER A 50 -39.73 -36.44 -20.82
N ASP A 51 -38.63 -36.60 -20.09
CA ASP A 51 -37.28 -36.23 -20.56
C ASP A 51 -36.72 -37.16 -21.66
N ILE A 52 -37.56 -38.04 -22.22
CA ILE A 52 -37.15 -39.07 -23.18
C ILE A 52 -36.76 -38.43 -24.52
N LEU A 53 -37.43 -37.35 -24.93
CA LEU A 53 -37.20 -36.66 -26.21
C LEU A 53 -36.89 -35.17 -25.98
N GLN A 54 -35.63 -34.87 -25.68
CA GLN A 54 -35.16 -33.47 -25.61
C GLN A 54 -34.90 -32.89 -27.00
N THR A 55 -35.46 -31.72 -27.27
CA THR A 55 -35.19 -30.96 -28.49
C THR A 55 -33.74 -30.44 -28.53
N PRO A 56 -33.16 -30.21 -29.72
CA PRO A 56 -31.82 -29.61 -29.83
C PRO A 56 -31.70 -28.26 -29.11
N LYS A 57 -32.79 -27.48 -29.06
CA LYS A 57 -32.86 -26.20 -28.37
C LYS A 57 -32.76 -26.37 -26.85
N GLU A 58 -33.50 -27.31 -26.27
CA GLU A 58 -33.44 -27.61 -24.83
C GLU A 58 -32.05 -28.11 -24.41
N LYS A 59 -31.43 -29.00 -25.22
CA LYS A 59 -30.05 -29.44 -24.96
C LYS A 59 -29.06 -28.27 -25.02
N LYS A 60 -29.23 -27.35 -25.97
CA LYS A 60 -28.40 -26.14 -26.06
C LYS A 60 -28.58 -25.25 -24.83
N GLN A 61 -29.83 -24.98 -24.44
CA GLN A 61 -30.13 -24.18 -23.25
C GLN A 61 -29.59 -24.82 -21.97
N ALA A 62 -29.71 -26.14 -21.82
CA ALA A 62 -29.15 -26.86 -20.68
C ALA A 62 -27.61 -26.75 -20.62
N ARG A 63 -26.93 -26.82 -21.77
CA ARG A 63 -25.49 -26.59 -21.86
C ARG A 63 -25.11 -25.15 -21.51
N GLU A 64 -25.81 -24.16 -22.07
CA GLU A 64 -25.59 -22.74 -21.75
C GLU A 64 -25.76 -22.48 -20.24
N ILE A 65 -26.81 -23.04 -19.60
CA ILE A 65 -27.01 -22.94 -18.15
C ILE A 65 -25.86 -23.60 -17.37
N ALA A 66 -25.39 -24.78 -17.79
CA ALA A 66 -24.28 -25.47 -17.14
C ALA A 66 -22.96 -24.68 -17.27
N GLU A 67 -22.73 -24.05 -18.41
CA GLU A 67 -21.60 -23.15 -18.63
C GLU A 67 -21.69 -21.92 -17.72
N PHE A 68 -22.84 -21.24 -17.66
CA PHE A 68 -23.05 -20.11 -16.75
C PHE A 68 -22.84 -20.48 -15.28
N LYS A 69 -23.31 -21.66 -14.84
CA LYS A 69 -23.07 -22.15 -13.46
C LYS A 69 -21.58 -22.36 -13.17
N THR A 70 -20.85 -22.90 -14.14
CA THR A 70 -19.40 -23.11 -14.01
C THR A 70 -18.66 -21.77 -13.95
N ASN A 71 -18.97 -20.85 -14.87
CA ASN A 71 -18.40 -19.51 -14.90
C ASN A 71 -18.68 -18.72 -13.62
N TYR A 72 -19.89 -18.85 -13.08
CA TYR A 72 -20.27 -18.25 -11.80
C TYR A 72 -19.44 -18.79 -10.63
N THR A 73 -19.27 -20.11 -10.55
CA THR A 73 -18.43 -20.75 -9.53
C THR A 73 -16.99 -20.26 -9.62
N LEU A 74 -16.45 -20.17 -10.84
CA LEU A 74 -15.10 -19.65 -11.07
C LEU A 74 -14.96 -18.18 -10.67
N LEU A 75 -15.96 -17.36 -10.99
CA LEU A 75 -15.96 -15.94 -10.63
C LEU A 75 -15.97 -15.76 -9.12
N ASN A 76 -16.81 -16.51 -8.39
CA ASN A 76 -16.81 -16.47 -6.92
C ASN A 76 -15.47 -16.86 -6.32
N LYS A 77 -14.86 -17.94 -6.83
CA LYS A 77 -13.52 -18.33 -6.38
C LYS A 77 -12.47 -17.23 -6.62
N LYS A 78 -12.58 -16.49 -7.72
CA LYS A 78 -11.71 -15.33 -7.98
C LYS A 78 -12.00 -14.17 -7.02
N LEU A 79 -13.26 -13.90 -6.70
CA LEU A 79 -13.62 -12.88 -5.72
C LEU A 79 -13.09 -13.25 -4.33
N ASP A 80 -13.18 -14.51 -3.92
CA ASP A 80 -12.63 -14.99 -2.65
C ASP A 80 -11.11 -14.81 -2.59
N LEU A 81 -10.40 -15.13 -3.68
CA LEU A 81 -8.95 -14.90 -3.78
C LEU A 81 -8.60 -13.41 -3.67
N ILE A 82 -9.39 -12.54 -4.31
CA ILE A 82 -9.18 -11.09 -4.21
C ILE A 82 -9.38 -10.61 -2.77
N THR A 83 -10.43 -11.11 -2.08
CA THR A 83 -10.65 -10.82 -0.66
C THR A 83 -9.45 -11.26 0.18
N GLU A 84 -8.94 -12.48 -0.03
CA GLU A 84 -7.80 -13.02 0.72
C GLU A 84 -6.54 -12.16 0.54
N VAL A 85 -6.21 -11.79 -0.71
CA VAL A 85 -5.08 -10.90 -1.00
C VAL A 85 -5.28 -9.53 -0.36
N LEU A 86 -6.51 -9.00 -0.38
CA LEU A 86 -6.81 -7.71 0.21
C LEU A 86 -6.68 -7.74 1.73
N ASP A 87 -7.16 -8.78 2.39
CA ASP A 87 -7.00 -8.98 3.83
C ASP A 87 -5.51 -9.07 4.20
N GLU A 88 -4.68 -9.77 3.42
CA GLU A 88 -3.22 -9.80 3.63
C GLU A 88 -2.56 -8.42 3.48
N LEU A 89 -3.01 -7.62 2.50
CA LEU A 89 -2.51 -6.26 2.31
C LEU A 89 -2.95 -5.33 3.45
N GLU A 90 -4.17 -5.49 3.94
CA GLU A 90 -4.70 -4.74 5.08
C GLU A 90 -3.90 -5.04 6.36
N VAL A 91 -3.59 -6.32 6.61
CA VAL A 91 -2.74 -6.77 7.72
C VAL A 91 -1.33 -6.20 7.58
N ARG A 92 -0.72 -6.31 6.39
CA ARG A 92 0.62 -5.77 6.16
C ARG A 92 0.67 -4.25 6.37
N ASP A 93 -0.35 -3.54 5.91
CA ASP A 93 -0.45 -2.09 6.09
C ASP A 93 -0.53 -1.71 7.56
N ASN A 94 -1.41 -2.34 8.33
CA ASN A 94 -1.57 -2.04 9.76
C ASN A 94 -0.35 -2.48 10.60
N ASP A 95 0.09 -3.72 10.42
CA ASP A 95 1.03 -4.35 11.35
C ASP A 95 2.50 -4.10 10.99
N ILE A 96 2.79 -3.79 9.72
CA ILE A 96 4.15 -3.52 9.26
C ILE A 96 4.33 -2.03 8.98
N TYR A 97 3.61 -1.48 8.00
CA TYR A 97 3.89 -0.12 7.54
C TYR A 97 3.49 0.93 8.57
N ARG A 98 2.24 0.88 9.06
CA ARG A 98 1.74 1.84 10.04
C ARG A 98 2.46 1.73 11.38
N ALA A 99 2.76 0.52 11.82
CA ALA A 99 3.60 0.28 12.98
C ALA A 99 5.01 0.89 12.83
N TYR A 100 5.67 0.67 11.69
CA TYR A 100 6.99 1.25 11.40
C TYR A 100 7.00 2.78 11.46
N PHE A 101 5.94 3.42 10.95
CA PHE A 101 5.78 4.87 10.99
C PHE A 101 5.10 5.40 12.26
N ASN A 102 4.79 4.54 13.25
CA ASN A 102 4.05 4.88 14.48
C ASN A 102 2.73 5.61 14.22
N THR A 103 1.99 5.16 13.21
CA THR A 103 0.67 5.71 12.85
C THR A 103 -0.45 4.75 13.24
N ALA A 104 -1.63 5.29 13.51
CA ALA A 104 -2.77 4.46 13.89
C ALA A 104 -3.18 3.52 12.75
N PRO A 105 -3.55 2.27 13.07
CA PRO A 105 -4.12 1.34 12.09
C PRO A 105 -5.46 1.87 11.58
N ILE A 106 -5.81 1.52 10.34
CA ILE A 106 -7.16 1.78 9.84
C ILE A 106 -8.11 0.75 10.49
N PRO A 107 -9.21 1.18 11.13
CA PRO A 107 -10.16 0.27 11.73
C PRO A 107 -10.91 -0.57 10.70
N ASP A 108 -11.23 -1.81 11.07
CA ASP A 108 -12.02 -2.72 10.24
C ASP A 108 -13.40 -2.14 9.91
N GLU A 109 -14.00 -1.35 10.81
CA GLU A 109 -15.27 -0.68 10.55
C GLU A 109 -15.15 0.30 9.38
N GLN A 110 -14.01 0.98 9.24
CA GLN A 110 -13.78 1.89 8.13
C GLN A 110 -13.68 1.13 6.81
N ARG A 111 -13.01 -0.03 6.81
CA ARG A 111 -12.83 -0.89 5.62
C ARG A 111 -14.09 -1.63 5.22
N LYS A 112 -14.74 -2.29 6.18
CA LYS A 112 -15.88 -3.20 5.99
C LYS A 112 -17.24 -2.53 6.17
N SER A 113 -17.30 -1.24 6.52
CA SER A 113 -18.60 -0.56 6.65
C SER A 113 -19.40 -0.69 5.36
N GLY A 114 -20.64 -1.13 5.51
CA GLY A 114 -21.58 -1.25 4.41
C GLY A 114 -21.71 0.06 3.64
N LEU A 115 -21.94 -0.04 2.34
CA LEU A 115 -22.25 1.13 1.53
C LEU A 115 -23.67 1.61 1.90
N GLY A 116 -23.75 2.71 2.65
CA GLY A 116 -25.01 3.34 3.00
C GLY A 116 -25.88 3.64 1.77
N GLY A 117 -27.19 3.55 1.95
CA GLY A 117 -28.18 3.87 0.92
C GLY A 117 -29.39 2.93 0.97
N ILE A 118 -30.57 3.50 1.18
CA ILE A 118 -31.83 2.76 1.07
C ILE A 118 -32.06 2.56 -0.43
N ASN A 119 -32.03 1.31 -0.92
CA ASN A 119 -32.40 0.87 -2.28
C ASN A 119 -31.31 0.77 -3.37
N ARG A 120 -30.02 0.59 -3.06
CA ARG A 120 -28.97 0.39 -4.10
C ARG A 120 -29.27 -0.77 -5.06
N TYR A 121 -29.92 -1.83 -4.58
CA TYR A 121 -30.13 -3.07 -5.32
C TYR A 121 -31.59 -3.28 -5.75
N ARG A 122 -32.42 -2.23 -5.74
CA ARG A 122 -33.85 -2.34 -6.11
C ARG A 122 -34.05 -2.87 -7.53
N ALA A 123 -33.10 -2.61 -8.43
CA ALA A 123 -33.15 -3.11 -9.81
C ALA A 123 -33.21 -4.64 -9.92
N PHE A 124 -32.82 -5.37 -8.86
CA PHE A 124 -32.87 -6.83 -8.85
C PHE A 124 -34.16 -7.39 -8.24
N VAL A 125 -34.98 -6.55 -7.61
CA VAL A 125 -36.22 -6.96 -6.95
C VAL A 125 -37.21 -7.50 -7.98
N GLY A 126 -37.69 -8.72 -7.77
CA GLY A 126 -38.63 -9.39 -8.67
C GLY A 126 -37.99 -10.14 -9.85
N LEU A 127 -36.65 -10.21 -9.91
CA LEU A 127 -35.95 -11.09 -10.85
C LEU A 127 -35.90 -12.53 -10.29
N ASN A 128 -35.92 -13.52 -11.18
CA ASN A 128 -35.82 -14.94 -10.80
C ASN A 128 -34.58 -15.25 -9.93
N ASN A 129 -33.51 -14.47 -10.08
CA ASN A 129 -32.24 -14.61 -9.35
C ASN A 129 -31.93 -13.40 -8.46
N GLU A 130 -32.95 -12.69 -7.96
CA GLU A 130 -32.83 -11.48 -7.14
C GLU A 130 -31.76 -11.59 -6.04
N ARG A 131 -31.86 -12.64 -5.22
CA ARG A 131 -30.96 -12.88 -4.09
C ARG A 131 -29.50 -12.94 -4.55
N LEU A 132 -29.24 -13.73 -5.59
CA LEU A 132 -27.91 -13.95 -6.14
C LEU A 132 -27.29 -12.65 -6.65
N LEU A 133 -28.07 -11.88 -7.42
CA LEU A 133 -27.63 -10.61 -8.00
C LEU A 133 -27.36 -9.59 -6.90
N THR A 134 -28.22 -9.52 -5.90
CA THR A 134 -28.06 -8.63 -4.75
C THR A 134 -26.81 -8.97 -3.95
N GLU A 135 -26.63 -10.23 -3.53
CA GLU A 135 -25.46 -10.66 -2.74
C GLU A 135 -24.15 -10.44 -3.51
N THR A 136 -24.12 -10.76 -4.80
CA THR A 136 -22.93 -10.58 -5.65
C THR A 136 -22.54 -9.10 -5.77
N ASN A 137 -23.52 -8.23 -6.02
CA ASN A 137 -23.25 -6.80 -6.15
C ASN A 137 -22.88 -6.18 -4.80
N VAL A 138 -23.49 -6.59 -3.69
CA VAL A 138 -23.08 -6.17 -2.34
C VAL A 138 -21.61 -6.50 -2.09
N LYS A 139 -21.21 -7.74 -2.37
CA LYS A 139 -19.82 -8.18 -2.18
C LYS A 139 -18.86 -7.41 -3.09
N MET A 140 -19.22 -7.19 -4.35
CA MET A 140 -18.41 -6.41 -5.30
C MET A 140 -18.23 -4.97 -4.80
N ASP A 141 -19.31 -4.34 -4.36
CA ASP A 141 -19.34 -2.99 -3.83
C ASP A 141 -18.46 -2.84 -2.57
N GLN A 142 -18.50 -3.83 -1.67
CA GLN A 142 -17.63 -3.89 -0.50
C GLN A 142 -16.16 -4.02 -0.90
N LEU A 143 -15.84 -4.93 -1.83
CA LEU A 143 -14.47 -5.12 -2.32
C LEU A 143 -13.93 -3.85 -2.99
N LEU A 144 -14.71 -3.19 -3.84
CA LEU A 144 -14.32 -1.94 -4.49
C LEU A 144 -13.99 -0.86 -3.46
N LYS A 145 -14.78 -0.77 -2.39
CA LYS A 145 -14.50 0.17 -1.29
C LYS A 145 -13.22 -0.19 -0.54
N GLN A 146 -13.03 -1.46 -0.17
CA GLN A 146 -11.82 -1.89 0.53
C GLN A 146 -10.57 -1.61 -0.32
N VAL A 147 -10.63 -1.90 -1.63
CA VAL A 147 -9.53 -1.59 -2.57
C VAL A 147 -9.26 -0.09 -2.64
N ALA A 148 -10.30 0.75 -2.71
CA ALA A 148 -10.14 2.20 -2.72
C ALA A 148 -9.49 2.73 -1.43
N ILE A 149 -9.89 2.22 -0.27
CA ILE A 149 -9.30 2.57 1.02
C ILE A 149 -7.84 2.09 1.09
N GLN A 150 -7.57 0.86 0.67
CA GLN A 150 -6.22 0.30 0.66
C GLN A 150 -5.30 1.10 -0.28
N SER A 151 -5.78 1.50 -1.45
CA SER A 151 -5.04 2.36 -2.38
C SER A 151 -4.67 3.69 -1.74
N GLN A 152 -5.64 4.38 -1.12
CA GLN A 152 -5.38 5.64 -0.42
C GLN A 152 -4.39 5.45 0.73
N SER A 153 -4.51 4.36 1.49
CA SER A 153 -3.59 4.05 2.58
C SER A 153 -2.14 3.91 2.08
N LEU A 154 -1.94 3.22 0.96
CA LEU A 154 -0.61 3.07 0.36
C LEU A 154 -0.01 4.41 -0.08
N ASP A 155 -0.83 5.32 -0.63
CA ASP A 155 -0.37 6.68 -0.96
C ASP A 155 0.06 7.45 0.30
N ASP A 156 -0.67 7.32 1.40
CA ASP A 156 -0.31 7.92 2.69
C ASP A 156 1.02 7.33 3.22
N ILE A 157 1.20 6.02 3.14
CA ILE A 157 2.45 5.33 3.53
C ILE A 157 3.64 5.83 2.69
N ILE A 158 3.47 6.01 1.38
CA ILE A 158 4.52 6.55 0.50
C ILE A 158 4.89 7.98 0.93
N ALA A 159 3.90 8.81 1.26
CA ALA A 159 4.16 10.16 1.74
C ALA A 159 4.90 10.17 3.10
N LEU A 160 4.55 9.25 4.02
CA LEU A 160 5.24 9.07 5.29
C LEU A 160 6.70 8.61 5.08
N ALA A 161 6.92 7.66 4.17
CA ALA A 161 8.25 7.17 3.83
C ALA A 161 9.16 8.29 3.31
N LYS A 162 8.66 9.11 2.38
CA LYS A 162 9.41 10.28 1.86
C LYS A 162 9.77 11.28 2.95
N LYS A 163 8.80 11.64 3.81
CA LYS A 163 9.06 12.55 4.93
C LYS A 163 10.08 11.98 5.92
N LYS A 164 10.06 10.66 6.15
CA LYS A 164 11.02 9.99 7.02
C LYS A 164 12.42 10.02 6.41
N GLU A 165 12.54 9.78 5.10
CA GLU A 165 13.81 9.88 4.36
C GLU A 165 14.38 11.31 4.40
N GLU A 166 13.55 12.32 4.18
CA GLU A 166 13.92 13.74 4.29
C GLU A 166 14.42 14.07 5.71
N PHE A 167 13.67 13.65 6.74
CA PHE A 167 14.07 13.79 8.14
C PHE A 167 15.43 13.15 8.42
N LEU A 168 15.61 11.87 8.05
CA LEU A 168 16.85 11.13 8.29
C LEU A 168 18.05 11.75 7.57
N SER A 169 17.85 12.30 6.38
CA SER A 169 18.89 12.99 5.61
C SER A 169 19.26 14.35 6.20
N SER A 170 18.33 14.97 6.95
CA SER A 170 18.52 16.28 7.59
C SER A 170 19.27 16.19 8.92
N ILE A 171 19.25 15.04 9.60
CA ILE A 171 20.01 14.84 10.85
C ILE A 171 21.50 15.11 10.57
N PRO A 172 22.23 15.86 11.42
CA PRO A 172 23.64 16.18 11.22
C PRO A 172 24.57 15.00 11.58
N ALA A 173 24.45 13.88 10.85
CA ALA A 173 24.91 12.56 11.27
C ALA A 173 26.35 12.18 10.91
N ILE A 174 27.17 13.13 10.46
CA ILE A 174 28.55 12.91 10.01
C ILE A 174 29.51 13.89 10.68
N GLN A 175 30.80 13.57 10.70
CA GLN A 175 31.80 14.54 11.15
C GLN A 175 31.99 15.66 10.10
N PRO A 176 32.16 16.93 10.53
CA PRO A 176 32.26 18.07 9.60
C PRO A 176 33.63 18.17 8.90
N VAL A 177 34.61 17.38 9.34
CA VAL A 177 35.95 17.25 8.75
C VAL A 177 36.27 15.77 8.65
N LYS A 178 36.94 15.34 7.57
CA LYS A 178 37.43 13.96 7.44
C LYS A 178 38.43 13.66 8.56
N ASN A 179 38.05 12.78 9.48
CA ASN A 179 38.85 12.40 10.65
C ASN A 179 39.10 10.89 10.66
N GLU A 180 39.65 10.36 9.57
CA GLU A 180 39.87 8.92 9.36
C GLU A 180 40.81 8.32 10.43
N ASP A 181 41.77 9.10 10.93
CA ASP A 181 42.71 8.68 11.98
C ASP A 181 42.20 8.96 13.41
N LEU A 182 40.99 9.53 13.57
CA LEU A 182 40.38 10.02 14.82
C LEU A 182 41.13 11.15 15.57
N LYS A 183 42.38 11.44 15.21
CA LYS A 183 43.28 12.39 15.90
C LYS A 183 42.92 13.87 15.77
N ARG A 184 41.92 14.24 14.96
CA ARG A 184 41.59 15.66 14.72
C ARG A 184 40.72 16.25 15.81
N MET A 185 40.02 15.46 16.64
CA MET A 185 39.20 16.00 17.71
C MET A 185 40.11 16.53 18.83
N ALA A 186 40.14 17.84 19.01
CA ALA A 186 41.03 18.51 19.95
C ALA A 186 40.33 18.87 21.26
N SER A 187 39.08 19.33 21.20
CA SER A 187 38.28 19.64 22.39
C SER A 187 36.81 19.29 22.19
N GLY A 188 36.21 18.69 23.22
CA GLY A 188 34.80 18.30 23.22
C GLY A 188 33.86 19.35 23.83
N TYR A 189 32.57 19.04 23.77
CA TYR A 189 31.49 19.83 24.34
C TYR A 189 31.47 19.83 25.87
N GLY A 190 31.13 20.97 26.49
CA GLY A 190 30.95 21.10 27.93
C GLY A 190 31.94 22.07 28.59
N TYR A 191 32.07 22.02 29.92
CA TYR A 191 32.96 22.95 30.62
C TYR A 191 34.45 22.63 30.39
N ARG A 192 35.20 23.60 29.88
CA ARG A 192 36.62 23.50 29.54
C ARG A 192 37.37 24.75 29.98
N SER A 193 38.71 24.70 30.00
CA SER A 193 39.53 25.88 30.29
C SER A 193 39.61 26.78 29.05
N ASP A 194 39.29 28.07 29.20
CA ASP A 194 39.36 29.04 28.10
C ASP A 194 40.84 29.33 27.74
N PRO A 195 41.22 29.26 26.46
CA PRO A 195 42.61 29.31 26.04
C PRO A 195 43.30 30.65 26.32
N PHE A 196 42.54 31.75 26.41
CA PHE A 196 43.08 33.10 26.56
C PHE A 196 43.02 33.61 28.00
N THR A 197 41.97 33.25 28.73
CA THR A 197 41.71 33.76 30.09
C THR A 197 41.99 32.72 31.18
N LYS A 198 42.14 31.44 30.81
CA LYS A 198 42.40 30.30 31.70
C LYS A 198 41.32 30.04 32.76
N ILE A 199 40.13 30.63 32.60
CA ILE A 199 38.96 30.36 33.45
C ILE A 199 38.12 29.22 32.86
N LYS A 200 37.37 28.51 33.71
CA LYS A 200 36.44 27.46 33.26
C LYS A 200 35.24 28.11 32.57
N LYS A 201 35.00 27.78 31.31
CA LYS A 201 33.90 28.29 30.46
C LYS A 201 33.20 27.13 29.77
N PHE A 202 31.92 27.29 29.46
CA PHE A 202 31.16 26.31 28.71
C PHE A 202 31.49 26.40 27.21
N HIS A 203 32.00 25.31 26.66
CA HIS A 203 32.30 25.14 25.24
C HIS A 203 31.07 24.53 24.53
N SER A 204 30.48 25.30 23.62
CA SER A 204 29.18 25.02 22.98
C SER A 204 29.28 24.09 21.78
N GLY A 205 30.46 23.57 21.47
CA GLY A 205 30.69 22.76 20.29
C GLY A 205 31.77 21.71 20.49
N MET A 206 32.32 21.25 19.38
CA MET A 206 33.51 20.44 19.33
C MET A 206 34.53 21.10 18.39
N ASP A 207 35.79 21.04 18.79
CA ASP A 207 36.90 21.61 18.04
C ASP A 207 37.66 20.50 17.32
N PHE A 208 37.82 20.68 16.00
CA PHE A 208 38.57 19.79 15.14
C PHE A 208 39.84 20.49 14.66
N SER A 209 40.98 20.11 15.22
CA SER A 209 42.30 20.58 14.77
C SER A 209 42.59 20.08 13.36
N ALA A 210 42.89 21.01 12.46
CA ALA A 210 43.17 20.71 11.07
C ALA A 210 43.92 21.88 10.41
N GLU A 211 44.72 21.58 9.38
CA GLU A 211 45.43 22.60 8.61
C GLU A 211 44.46 23.57 7.93
N VAL A 212 44.88 24.84 7.83
CA VAL A 212 44.14 25.86 7.09
C VAL A 212 43.92 25.38 5.65
N GLY A 213 42.69 25.50 5.16
CA GLY A 213 42.33 25.00 3.83
C GLY A 213 41.79 23.57 3.82
N THR A 214 41.77 22.86 4.96
CA THR A 214 41.09 21.55 5.04
C THR A 214 39.60 21.71 4.70
N PRO A 215 39.01 20.88 3.82
CA PRO A 215 37.59 20.98 3.50
C PRO A 215 36.67 20.72 4.70
N VAL A 216 35.63 21.53 4.81
CA VAL A 216 34.55 21.41 5.80
C VAL A 216 33.26 20.99 5.09
N TYR A 217 32.61 19.97 5.62
CA TYR A 217 31.44 19.32 5.01
C TYR A 217 30.15 19.66 5.76
N ALA A 218 29.06 19.84 5.03
CA ALA A 218 27.71 19.90 5.61
C ALA A 218 27.37 18.55 6.24
N THR A 219 26.94 18.55 7.49
CA THR A 219 26.73 17.31 8.26
C THR A 219 25.34 16.70 8.06
N GLY A 220 24.42 17.46 7.45
CA GLY A 220 23.08 17.04 7.07
C GLY A 220 22.60 17.81 5.83
N ASN A 221 21.54 17.33 5.19
CA ASN A 221 20.85 18.10 4.16
C ASN A 221 20.24 19.36 4.77
N GLY A 222 20.28 20.47 4.06
CA GLY A 222 19.71 21.71 4.57
C GLY A 222 19.90 22.90 3.66
N LYS A 223 19.66 24.09 4.20
CA LYS A 223 19.83 25.36 3.53
C LYS A 223 20.76 26.25 4.35
N VAL A 224 21.76 26.82 3.70
CA VAL A 224 22.64 27.80 4.32
C VAL A 224 21.84 29.05 4.64
N ILE A 225 21.70 29.38 5.91
CA ILE A 225 20.98 30.58 6.36
C ILE A 225 21.92 31.75 6.66
N ARG A 226 23.20 31.46 6.93
CA ARG A 226 24.24 32.45 7.18
C ARG A 226 25.58 32.00 6.62
N ALA A 227 26.30 32.93 6.01
CA ALA A 227 27.68 32.78 5.57
C ALA A 227 28.36 34.16 5.64
N ASN A 228 28.76 34.56 6.84
CA ASN A 228 29.35 35.88 7.13
C ASN A 228 30.22 35.82 8.39
N ASN A 229 30.70 36.98 8.86
CA ASN A 229 31.58 37.11 10.01
C ASN A 229 31.04 38.07 11.07
N GLU A 230 29.72 38.23 11.11
CA GLU A 230 29.05 39.22 11.97
C GLU A 230 28.92 38.76 13.43
N LEU A 231 28.95 37.44 13.69
CA LEU A 231 28.93 36.93 15.06
C LEU A 231 30.31 37.05 15.68
N SER A 232 30.40 37.89 16.71
CA SER A 232 31.63 38.09 17.48
C SER A 232 32.16 36.77 18.05
N GLY A 233 33.48 36.60 18.02
CA GLY A 233 34.17 35.39 18.49
C GLY A 233 34.35 34.32 17.41
N TYR A 234 33.30 34.01 16.63
CA TYR A 234 33.30 32.89 15.68
C TYR A 234 34.14 33.13 14.40
N GLY A 235 34.50 34.38 14.10
CA GLY A 235 35.19 34.71 12.85
C GLY A 235 34.29 34.44 11.65
N ASN A 236 34.87 33.94 10.56
CA ASN A 236 34.07 33.54 9.41
C ASN A 236 33.28 32.27 9.74
N LEU A 237 31.96 32.32 9.61
CA LEU A 237 31.10 31.20 9.95
C LEU A 237 30.03 30.89 8.91
N ILE A 238 29.60 29.63 8.87
CA ILE A 238 28.43 29.16 8.12
C ILE A 238 27.43 28.59 9.11
N GLU A 239 26.15 28.90 8.92
CA GLU A 239 25.04 28.19 9.56
C GLU A 239 24.17 27.51 8.51
N VAL A 240 23.86 26.25 8.77
CA VAL A 240 22.95 25.45 7.94
C VAL A 240 21.72 25.11 8.76
N ASP A 241 20.56 25.53 8.26
CA ASP A 241 19.26 25.07 8.77
C ASP A 241 18.89 23.77 8.04
N HIS A 242 18.80 22.69 8.80
CA HIS A 242 18.45 21.37 8.28
C HIS A 242 16.94 21.11 8.30
N GLY A 243 16.14 22.03 8.86
CA GLY A 243 14.75 21.79 9.17
C GLY A 243 14.59 20.84 10.37
N TYR A 244 13.35 20.50 10.70
CA TYR A 244 13.00 19.61 11.83
C TYR A 244 13.60 20.05 13.20
N GLY A 245 13.95 21.34 13.32
CA GLY A 245 14.57 21.92 14.52
C GLY A 245 16.09 21.77 14.61
N TYR A 246 16.75 21.20 13.60
CA TYR A 246 18.21 21.06 13.54
C TYR A 246 18.87 22.25 12.85
N LEU A 247 19.91 22.79 13.49
CA LEU A 247 20.80 23.79 12.92
C LEU A 247 22.24 23.42 13.26
N THR A 248 23.16 23.67 12.33
CA THR A 248 24.60 23.48 12.57
C THR A 248 25.36 24.75 12.31
N ARG A 249 26.45 24.94 13.05
CA ARG A 249 27.35 26.09 12.92
C ARG A 249 28.77 25.60 12.69
N TYR A 250 29.45 26.24 11.74
CA TYR A 250 30.83 25.95 11.34
C TYR A 250 31.62 27.26 11.41
N ALA A 251 32.58 27.37 12.33
CA ALA A 251 33.26 28.63 12.62
C ALA A 251 34.77 28.60 12.36
N HIS A 252 35.42 29.75 12.54
CA HIS A 252 36.85 29.99 12.30
C HIS A 252 37.31 29.69 10.86
N LEU A 253 36.40 29.74 9.89
CA LEU A 253 36.69 29.37 8.49
C LEU A 253 37.72 30.32 7.86
N SER A 254 38.51 29.82 6.92
CA SER A 254 39.40 30.65 6.09
C SER A 254 38.67 31.18 4.85
N LYS A 255 37.76 30.37 4.30
CA LYS A 255 37.03 30.67 3.06
C LYS A 255 35.66 29.99 3.05
N TYR A 256 34.66 30.71 2.53
CA TYR A 256 33.34 30.17 2.21
C TYR A 256 33.35 29.47 0.85
N GLN A 257 32.74 28.30 0.77
CA GLN A 257 32.41 27.64 -0.51
C GLN A 257 30.91 27.74 -0.79
N ALA A 258 30.07 27.68 0.25
CA ALA A 258 28.63 27.89 0.16
C ALA A 258 28.24 29.34 0.53
N ARG A 259 27.08 29.76 0.04
CA ARG A 259 26.52 31.11 0.27
C ARG A 259 25.14 31.05 0.89
N ALA A 260 24.73 32.12 1.59
CA ALA A 260 23.39 32.23 2.14
C ALA A 260 22.31 32.00 1.06
N GLY A 261 21.29 31.22 1.39
CA GLY A 261 20.23 30.80 0.48
C GLY A 261 20.49 29.49 -0.27
N GLN A 262 21.73 28.99 -0.31
CA GLN A 262 22.08 27.76 -1.03
C GLN A 262 21.58 26.51 -0.31
N ALA A 263 20.97 25.58 -1.05
CA ALA A 263 20.71 24.23 -0.56
C ALA A 263 22.00 23.40 -0.61
N VAL A 264 22.26 22.65 0.45
CA VAL A 264 23.42 21.77 0.59
C VAL A 264 22.95 20.37 0.98
N LYS A 265 23.66 19.36 0.49
CA LYS A 265 23.47 17.97 0.89
C LYS A 265 24.52 17.58 1.91
N ARG A 266 24.20 16.58 2.73
CA ARG A 266 25.18 15.94 3.62
C ARG A 266 26.41 15.51 2.80
N GLY A 267 27.59 15.92 3.25
CA GLY A 267 28.86 15.64 2.57
C GLY A 267 29.26 16.67 1.51
N ASP A 268 28.46 17.71 1.25
CA ASP A 268 28.89 18.82 0.39
C ASP A 268 29.95 19.67 1.10
N ILE A 269 30.98 20.10 0.36
CA ILE A 269 31.97 21.05 0.88
C ILE A 269 31.33 22.44 0.97
N ILE A 270 31.25 22.98 2.18
CA ILE A 270 30.63 24.28 2.47
C ILE A 270 31.66 25.37 2.78
N GLY A 271 32.87 25.00 3.17
CA GLY A 271 33.93 25.94 3.44
C GLY A 271 35.25 25.23 3.72
N TYR A 272 36.19 25.99 4.26
CA TYR A 272 37.54 25.50 4.55
C TYR A 272 37.99 25.97 5.92
N VAL A 273 38.65 25.08 6.66
CA VAL A 273 39.23 25.34 7.98
C VAL A 273 40.14 26.56 7.93
N GLY A 274 40.13 27.35 9.00
CA GLY A 274 40.96 28.53 9.15
C GLY A 274 41.35 28.77 10.60
N SER A 275 41.61 30.02 10.93
CA SER A 275 41.95 30.49 12.27
C SER A 275 41.42 31.92 12.49
N THR A 276 40.25 32.24 11.91
CA THR A 276 39.66 33.58 11.97
C THR A 276 38.86 33.80 13.26
N GLY A 277 38.68 35.05 13.68
CA GLY A 277 37.98 35.35 14.93
C GLY A 277 38.84 35.08 16.16
N ARG A 278 38.21 34.65 17.25
CA ARG A 278 38.88 34.29 18.49
C ARG A 278 39.28 32.82 18.41
N SER A 279 40.51 32.56 17.99
CA SER A 279 41.04 31.21 17.82
C SER A 279 42.50 31.15 18.26
N SER A 280 42.87 30.07 18.94
CA SER A 280 44.25 29.82 19.42
C SER A 280 45.15 29.16 18.36
N GLY A 281 44.58 28.69 17.24
CA GLY A 281 45.29 28.07 16.13
C GLY A 281 44.35 27.45 15.09
N PRO A 282 44.86 26.91 13.97
CA PRO A 282 44.02 26.34 12.92
C PRO A 282 43.11 25.19 13.39
N HIS A 283 41.79 25.43 13.37
CA HIS A 283 40.78 24.44 13.72
C HIS A 283 39.40 24.81 13.18
N LEU A 284 38.48 23.85 13.19
CA LEU A 284 37.05 24.07 13.02
C LEU A 284 36.36 23.95 14.37
N HIS A 285 35.64 25.01 14.76
CA HIS A 285 34.65 24.91 15.83
C HIS A 285 33.28 24.55 15.22
N TYR A 286 32.68 23.47 15.71
CA TYR A 286 31.43 22.90 15.19
C TYR A 286 30.38 22.75 16.28
N GLU A 287 29.20 23.33 16.06
CA GLU A 287 28.06 23.24 16.97
C GLU A 287 26.88 22.53 16.31
N VAL A 288 26.13 21.77 17.10
CA VAL A 288 24.80 21.27 16.75
C VAL A 288 23.78 21.91 17.66
N HIS A 289 22.71 22.42 17.07
CA HIS A 289 21.57 23.01 17.74
C HIS A 289 20.34 22.17 17.44
N TYR A 290 19.56 21.84 18.47
CA TYR A 290 18.29 21.14 18.34
C TYR A 290 17.21 21.88 19.12
N GLN A 291 16.14 22.26 18.42
CA GLN A 291 15.02 23.03 18.96
C GLN A 291 15.47 24.32 19.69
N GLY A 292 16.48 25.00 19.13
CA GLY A 292 17.03 26.25 19.68
C GLY A 292 18.03 26.08 20.82
N ASN A 293 18.30 24.84 21.27
CA ASN A 293 19.29 24.56 22.30
C ASN A 293 20.56 23.98 21.67
N VAL A 294 21.72 24.40 22.17
CA VAL A 294 23.00 23.79 21.84
C VAL A 294 23.04 22.39 22.46
N VAL A 295 23.47 21.39 21.68
CA VAL A 295 23.56 19.99 22.10
C VAL A 295 24.92 19.41 21.73
N ASN A 296 25.35 18.39 22.45
CA ASN A 296 26.64 17.74 22.21
C ASN A 296 26.68 17.11 20.80
N PRO A 297 27.57 17.58 19.88
CA PRO A 297 27.69 17.05 18.53
C PRO A 297 28.05 15.56 18.47
N LEU A 298 28.75 15.04 19.49
CA LEU A 298 29.15 13.63 19.58
C LEU A 298 27.95 12.68 19.44
N ASN A 299 26.77 13.09 19.92
CA ASN A 299 25.55 12.27 19.90
C ASN A 299 25.02 11.99 18.48
N TYR A 300 25.61 12.58 17.44
CA TYR A 300 25.15 12.46 16.06
C TYR A 300 26.06 11.61 15.17
N TYR A 301 27.25 11.20 15.61
CA TYR A 301 28.21 10.50 14.73
C TYR A 301 27.96 8.99 14.56
N TYR A 302 26.91 8.43 15.17
CA TYR A 302 26.65 6.98 15.28
C TYR A 302 26.47 6.21 13.96
N GLY A 303 26.39 6.90 12.81
CA GLY A 303 26.22 6.27 11.49
C GLY A 303 27.52 6.06 10.69
N GLU A 304 28.59 6.79 11.01
CA GLU A 304 29.85 6.76 10.23
C GLU A 304 30.98 5.98 10.90
N ILE A 305 30.90 5.79 12.21
CA ILE A 305 31.98 5.20 13.01
C ILE A 305 31.50 3.93 13.69
N SER A 306 32.38 2.94 13.79
CA SER A 306 32.14 1.71 14.52
C SER A 306 31.96 1.99 16.01
N ALA A 307 31.32 1.05 16.73
CA ALA A 307 31.11 1.19 18.18
C ALA A 307 32.41 1.44 18.96
N LYS A 308 33.52 0.83 18.53
CA LYS A 308 34.85 1.01 19.14
C LYS A 308 35.40 2.42 18.88
N GLU A 309 35.23 2.94 17.67
CA GLU A 309 35.67 4.30 17.31
C GLU A 309 34.83 5.35 18.03
N PHE A 310 33.52 5.12 18.18
CA PHE A 310 32.65 5.97 18.99
C PHE A 310 33.08 6.01 20.45
N GLU A 311 33.44 4.86 21.03
CA GLU A 311 33.93 4.80 22.40
C GLU A 311 35.23 5.61 22.58
N LEU A 312 36.18 5.48 21.66
CA LEU A 312 37.42 6.26 21.66
C LEU A 312 37.15 7.76 21.55
N LEU A 313 36.36 8.18 20.56
CA LEU A 313 35.97 9.58 20.38
C LEU A 313 35.23 10.14 21.60
N SER A 314 34.38 9.33 22.24
CA SER A 314 33.67 9.71 23.45
C SER A 314 34.62 9.89 24.64
N GLN A 315 35.59 8.99 24.80
CA GLN A 315 36.62 9.13 25.84
C GLN A 315 37.43 10.41 25.63
N GLU A 316 37.90 10.67 24.41
CA GLU A 316 38.66 11.88 24.11
C GLU A 316 37.81 13.15 24.30
N ALA A 317 36.56 13.17 23.82
CA ALA A 317 35.69 14.34 23.90
C ALA A 317 35.33 14.71 25.36
N ASN A 318 35.25 13.71 26.24
CA ASN A 318 34.93 13.89 27.65
C ASN A 318 36.13 14.22 28.53
N GLN A 319 37.37 14.08 28.03
CA GLN A 319 38.55 14.51 28.76
C GLN A 319 38.49 16.02 29.02
N GLU A 320 38.67 16.43 30.29
CA GLU A 320 38.79 17.84 30.61
C GLU A 320 40.10 18.36 30.02
N ASN A 321 39.96 19.27 29.06
CA ASN A 321 41.07 19.92 28.39
C ASN A 321 40.79 21.42 28.17
N GLN A 322 41.64 22.06 27.37
CA GLN A 322 41.51 23.46 26.97
C GLN A 322 40.79 23.52 25.60
N SER A 323 39.82 24.41 25.43
CA SER A 323 39.21 24.68 24.11
C SER A 323 40.20 25.39 23.18
N LEU A 324 39.88 25.46 21.89
CA LEU A 324 40.68 26.20 20.93
C LEU A 324 40.18 27.63 20.69
N ASP A 325 39.02 28.01 21.24
CA ASP A 325 38.39 29.35 21.20
C ASP A 325 37.92 29.89 22.58
#